data_AF-A0A7C6Y6V5-F1
#
_entry.id   AF-A0A7C6Y6V5-F1
#
_cell.length_a   1.000
_cell.length_b   1.000
_cell.length_c   1.000
_cell.angle_alpha   90.00
_cell.angle_beta   90.00
_cell.angle_gamma   90.00
#
_symmetry.space_group_name_H-M   'P 1'
#
loop_
_entity.id
_entity.type
_entity.pdbx_description
1 polymer ?
#
loop_
_entity_poly.entity_id
_entity_poly.type
_entity_poly.pdbx_seq_one_letter_code
_entity_poly.pdbx_strand_id
1 'polypeptide(L)'
;MYKINAFLVSLFLKISISDFLDYWQRIVDQYPLLIIIICFMLPFIEAIFPILPIIAFIAFNMQNLGLLGGFVVTVLGSTIGTYLVFLVLNLSLGKKVRVKVERNPDVLRASRWLEKKGFVFCSLAMGNPFMPTSIFNYAFSLTRIDRKKYFFIVLTSRILLVGVLTLLGAAFSIEENPIAVLWVLLIYGGAYLMYILLTKLYKYIKIKKRRNNMSKKIVTDVNLKGKTVLIRVDFNVPMKDGKITNDNRIVQALPTIKYVKEQGAKLVLFSHLGRVKEESDKAKSSMAPVAKRLSELLEEKIIFVPETRGEKLEKAIKNLQVGEILMFENTRFEDVPGKKESKNDPELGKYWASLGDVFVNDAFGTAHRAHASNVGIASNVKEAVAGFLMEKEIKFIGEAVDNPERPFVAILGGAKVSDKISVIDNLLKKADKILICGAMAYTFFKAQGLEIGKSKCEEDFVEYAKELLVKAKGKIILPTDNVVAKEFSAEAESEIVLTEYIPFNQMGLDIGPKTIELFEKELKGAKTVVWNGPAGVFEFEKFAVGTNAICRILAELEGATTIIGGGDSAAAAIQLGYEDKVTHISTGGGASLEYLEGKELPGIASINNK
;
A
#
# COMPACT_ATOMS: atom_id res chain seq x y z
N MET A 1 16.14 7.10 46.06
CA MET A 1 15.69 5.78 45.55
C MET A 1 16.72 4.67 45.79
N TYR A 2 17.96 4.75 45.30
CA TYR A 2 18.96 3.66 45.43
C TYR A 2 19.28 3.25 46.89
N LYS A 3 19.42 4.23 47.81
CA LYS A 3 19.65 3.96 49.25
C LYS A 3 18.42 3.38 49.98
N ILE A 4 17.21 3.72 49.55
CA ILE A 4 15.95 3.20 50.11
C ILE A 4 15.71 1.76 49.61
N ASN A 5 15.99 1.50 48.33
CA ASN A 5 15.93 0.15 47.77
C ASN A 5 16.99 -0.77 48.40
N ALA A 6 18.22 -0.31 48.63
CA ALA A 6 19.24 -1.09 49.31
C ALA A 6 18.86 -1.40 50.77
N PHE A 7 18.24 -0.44 51.48
CA PHE A 7 17.75 -0.63 52.84
C PHE A 7 16.59 -1.63 52.92
N LEU A 8 15.56 -1.48 52.07
CA LEU A 8 14.43 -2.41 52.01
C LEU A 8 14.84 -3.82 51.57
N VAL A 9 15.76 -3.94 50.59
CA VAL A 9 16.33 -5.23 50.18
C VAL A 9 17.17 -5.84 51.32
N SER A 10 17.95 -5.04 52.06
CA SER A 10 18.69 -5.53 53.23
C SER A 10 17.80 -5.93 54.42
N LEU A 11 16.61 -5.34 54.53
CA LEU A 11 15.60 -5.64 55.54
C LEU A 11 14.86 -6.95 55.19
N PHE A 12 14.52 -7.14 53.91
CA PHE A 12 13.87 -8.35 53.40
C PHE A 12 14.80 -9.55 53.26
N LEU A 13 16.09 -9.36 52.95
CA LEU A 13 17.07 -10.45 52.91
C LEU A 13 17.42 -11.03 54.29
N LYS A 14 17.02 -10.38 55.38
CA LYS A 14 17.22 -10.86 56.76
C LYS A 14 16.01 -11.61 57.36
N ILE A 15 14.84 -11.53 56.72
CA ILE A 15 13.60 -12.18 57.19
C ILE A 15 13.26 -13.27 56.17
N SER A 16 13.17 -14.53 56.59
CA SER A 16 12.76 -15.59 55.67
C SER A 16 11.30 -15.37 55.24
N ILE A 17 10.94 -15.75 54.01
CA ILE A 17 9.57 -15.61 53.50
C ILE A 17 8.59 -16.38 54.42
N SER A 18 9.04 -17.52 54.96
CA SER A 18 8.30 -18.29 55.97
C SER A 18 8.05 -17.49 57.25
N ASP A 19 9.07 -16.84 57.83
CA ASP A 19 8.90 -16.04 59.06
C ASP A 19 7.91 -14.88 58.85
N PHE A 20 7.94 -14.27 57.66
CA PHE A 20 7.01 -13.20 57.29
C PHE A 20 5.57 -13.71 57.16
N LEU A 21 5.36 -14.85 56.50
CA LEU A 21 4.04 -15.45 56.37
C LEU A 21 3.50 -15.95 57.72
N ASP A 22 4.34 -16.55 58.55
CA ASP A 22 3.99 -17.00 59.91
C ASP A 22 3.54 -15.83 60.79
N TYR A 23 4.21 -14.68 60.67
CA TYR A 23 3.79 -13.46 61.36
C TYR A 23 2.38 -13.03 60.94
N TRP A 24 2.08 -13.03 59.64
CA TRP A 24 0.73 -12.69 59.15
C TRP A 24 -0.31 -13.74 59.50
N GLN A 25 0.07 -15.03 59.52
CA GLN A 25 -0.81 -16.11 59.96
C GLN A 25 -1.21 -15.91 61.43
N ARG A 26 -0.26 -15.58 62.32
CA ARG A 26 -0.57 -15.26 63.72
C ARG A 26 -1.54 -14.09 63.87
N ILE A 27 -1.43 -13.06 63.02
CA ILE A 27 -2.37 -11.93 63.02
C ILE A 27 -3.77 -12.38 62.56
N VAL A 28 -3.85 -13.21 61.52
CA VAL A 28 -5.12 -13.76 61.04
C VAL A 28 -5.78 -14.63 62.12
N ASP A 29 -5.00 -15.47 62.79
CA ASP A 29 -5.48 -16.35 63.87
C ASP A 29 -5.96 -15.55 65.08
N GLN A 30 -5.26 -14.44 65.41
CA GLN A 30 -5.63 -13.55 66.51
C GLN A 30 -6.86 -12.68 66.16
N TYR A 31 -7.05 -12.32 64.89
CA TYR A 31 -8.11 -11.43 64.41
C TYR A 31 -8.80 -11.98 63.15
N PRO A 32 -9.61 -13.06 63.26
CA PRO A 32 -10.18 -13.76 62.11
C PRO A 32 -11.12 -12.87 61.27
N LEU A 33 -11.75 -11.85 61.87
CA LEU A 33 -12.58 -10.88 61.15
C LEU A 33 -11.79 -10.02 60.14
N LEU A 34 -10.46 -9.94 60.26
CA LEU A 34 -9.60 -9.16 59.37
C LEU A 34 -9.04 -9.98 58.20
N ILE A 35 -9.33 -11.28 58.11
CA ILE A 35 -8.72 -12.21 57.14
C ILE A 35 -8.84 -11.72 55.69
N ILE A 36 -10.03 -11.27 55.27
CA ILE A 36 -10.26 -10.77 53.90
C ILE A 36 -9.44 -9.50 53.64
N ILE A 37 -9.33 -8.61 54.63
CA ILE A 37 -8.58 -7.36 54.52
C ILE A 37 -7.08 -7.67 54.39
N ILE A 38 -6.56 -8.57 55.23
CA ILE A 38 -5.15 -8.98 55.18
C ILE A 38 -4.82 -9.64 53.84
N CYS A 39 -5.64 -10.60 53.42
CA CYS A 39 -5.47 -11.29 52.14
C CYS A 39 -5.57 -10.33 50.93
N PHE A 40 -6.36 -9.27 51.02
CA PHE A 40 -6.40 -8.23 49.99
C PHE A 40 -5.15 -7.33 50.00
N MET A 41 -4.71 -6.93 51.20
CA MET A 41 -3.62 -5.98 51.38
C MET A 41 -2.27 -6.55 50.93
N LEU A 42 -2.01 -7.84 51.11
CA LEU A 42 -0.73 -8.46 50.74
C LEU A 42 -0.42 -8.33 49.22
N PRO A 43 -1.28 -8.77 48.29
CA PRO A 43 -1.13 -8.53 46.84
C PRO A 43 -1.21 -7.06 46.44
N PHE A 44 -1.97 -6.24 47.17
CA PHE A 44 -2.06 -4.80 46.92
C PHE A 44 -0.71 -4.12 47.19
N ILE A 45 -0.06 -4.45 48.31
CA ILE A 45 1.26 -3.92 48.68
C ILE A 45 2.33 -4.43 47.71
N GLU A 46 2.28 -5.71 47.32
CA GLU A 46 3.18 -6.26 46.28
C GLU A 46 3.09 -5.47 44.98
N ALA A 47 1.87 -5.17 44.53
CA ALA A 47 1.69 -4.44 43.29
C ALA A 47 2.26 -3.00 43.34
N ILE A 48 2.39 -2.43 44.54
CA ILE A 48 3.06 -1.15 44.78
C ILE A 48 4.58 -1.32 44.86
N PHE A 49 5.05 -2.40 45.49
CA PHE A 49 6.46 -2.74 45.69
C PHE A 49 6.76 -4.14 45.12
N PRO A 50 6.99 -4.26 43.79
CA PRO A 50 7.05 -5.55 43.07
C PRO A 50 8.37 -6.31 43.27
N ILE A 51 8.97 -6.16 44.45
CA ILE A 51 10.12 -6.92 44.95
C ILE A 51 9.62 -8.00 45.93
N LEU A 52 8.35 -7.92 46.35
CA LEU A 52 7.74 -8.88 47.25
C LEU A 52 7.34 -10.18 46.51
N PRO A 53 7.39 -11.34 47.18
CA PRO A 53 7.13 -12.63 46.56
C PRO A 53 5.62 -12.85 46.34
N ILE A 54 5.07 -12.37 45.21
CA ILE A 54 3.64 -12.50 44.87
C ILE A 54 3.13 -13.95 44.95
N ILE A 55 3.96 -14.92 44.59
CA ILE A 55 3.64 -16.35 44.66
C ILE A 55 3.32 -16.78 46.10
N ALA A 56 4.11 -16.29 47.07
CA ALA A 56 3.92 -16.59 48.49
C ALA A 56 2.60 -15.98 49.01
N PHE A 57 2.22 -14.80 48.53
CA PHE A 57 0.95 -14.17 48.89
C PHE A 57 -0.26 -14.86 48.26
N ILE A 58 -0.12 -15.35 47.02
CA ILE A 58 -1.14 -16.19 46.38
C ILE A 58 -1.35 -17.46 47.21
N ALA A 59 -0.27 -18.15 47.60
CA ALA A 59 -0.34 -19.35 48.41
C ALA A 59 -1.00 -19.10 49.78
N PHE A 60 -0.56 -18.05 50.49
CA PHE A 60 -1.13 -17.64 51.77
C PHE A 60 -2.64 -17.35 51.67
N ASN A 61 -3.06 -16.64 50.62
CA ASN A 61 -4.47 -16.32 50.38
C ASN A 61 -5.30 -17.56 50.07
N MET A 62 -4.74 -18.52 49.32
CA MET A 62 -5.41 -19.79 49.01
C MET A 62 -5.55 -20.68 50.24
N GLN A 63 -4.54 -20.70 51.13
CA GLN A 63 -4.59 -21.44 52.39
C GLN A 63 -5.70 -20.91 53.31
N ASN A 64 -5.83 -19.59 53.39
CA ASN A 64 -6.74 -18.93 54.32
C ASN A 64 -8.18 -18.75 53.81
N LEU A 65 -8.38 -18.62 52.49
CA LEU A 65 -9.70 -18.35 51.88
C LEU A 65 -10.17 -19.43 50.89
N GLY A 66 -9.42 -20.53 50.76
CA GLY A 66 -9.64 -21.55 49.75
C GLY A 66 -9.25 -21.12 48.33
N LEU A 67 -9.30 -22.06 47.39
CA LEU A 67 -8.83 -21.85 46.00
C LEU A 67 -9.50 -20.64 45.32
N LEU A 68 -10.84 -20.60 45.33
CA LEU A 68 -11.60 -19.56 44.64
C LEU A 68 -11.55 -18.21 45.37
N GLY A 69 -11.71 -18.22 46.69
CA GLY A 69 -11.66 -17.01 47.51
C GLY A 69 -10.28 -16.35 47.46
N GLY A 70 -9.22 -17.15 47.63
CA GLY A 70 -7.84 -16.69 47.51
C GLY A 70 -7.51 -16.16 46.12
N PHE A 71 -7.94 -16.84 45.05
CA PHE A 71 -7.77 -16.37 43.67
C PHE A 71 -8.42 -14.99 43.44
N VAL A 72 -9.70 -14.84 43.78
CA VAL A 72 -10.45 -13.60 43.55
C VAL A 72 -9.85 -12.43 44.32
N VAL A 73 -9.57 -12.62 45.61
CA VAL A 73 -9.00 -11.57 46.47
C VAL A 73 -7.61 -11.16 45.98
N THR A 74 -6.80 -12.12 45.50
CA THR A 74 -5.47 -11.82 44.97
C THR A 74 -5.50 -11.05 43.67
N VAL A 75 -6.38 -11.45 42.74
CA VAL A 75 -6.58 -10.71 41.47
C VAL A 75 -7.02 -9.27 41.77
N LEU A 76 -7.98 -9.08 42.67
CA LEU A 76 -8.49 -7.75 43.02
C LEU A 76 -7.43 -6.88 43.69
N GLY A 77 -6.75 -7.39 44.73
CA GLY A 77 -5.69 -6.66 45.44
C GLY A 77 -4.56 -6.24 44.49
N SER A 78 -4.05 -7.18 43.69
CA SER A 78 -2.97 -6.90 42.75
C SER A 78 -3.41 -5.96 41.61
N THR A 79 -4.63 -6.10 41.11
CA THR A 79 -5.18 -5.21 40.06
C THR A 79 -5.30 -3.78 40.58
N ILE A 80 -5.90 -3.60 41.76
CA ILE A 80 -6.14 -2.28 42.35
C ILE A 80 -4.82 -1.61 42.72
N GLY A 81 -3.86 -2.35 43.31
CA GLY A 81 -2.54 -1.80 43.62
C GLY A 81 -1.78 -1.38 42.36
N THR A 82 -1.78 -2.22 41.32
CA THR A 82 -1.12 -1.95 40.03
C THR A 82 -1.73 -0.72 39.36
N TYR A 83 -3.06 -0.63 39.36
CA TYR A 83 -3.78 0.50 38.78
C TYR A 83 -3.56 1.80 39.56
N LEU A 84 -3.47 1.73 40.89
CA LEU A 84 -3.15 2.88 41.73
C LEU A 84 -1.76 3.44 41.42
N VAL A 85 -0.75 2.58 41.26
CA VAL A 85 0.60 2.98 40.83
C VAL A 85 0.55 3.71 39.49
N PHE A 86 -0.19 3.18 38.52
CA PHE A 86 -0.38 3.85 37.24
C PHE A 86 -1.04 5.22 37.40
N LEU A 87 -2.08 5.37 38.22
CA LEU A 87 -2.74 6.66 38.46
C LEU A 87 -1.78 7.67 39.10
N VAL A 88 -1.02 7.25 40.12
CA VAL A 88 -0.04 8.09 40.80
C VAL A 88 1.05 8.54 39.85
N LEU A 89 1.61 7.62 39.05
CA LEU A 89 2.62 7.96 38.03
C LEU A 89 2.04 8.89 36.97
N ASN A 90 0.84 8.57 36.47
CA ASN A 90 0.17 9.38 35.46
C ASN A 90 -0.07 10.82 36.00
N LEU A 91 -0.51 10.98 37.25
CA LEU A 91 -0.73 12.30 37.87
C LEU A 91 0.56 13.05 38.21
N SER A 92 1.59 12.35 38.67
CA SER A 92 2.85 12.96 39.12
C SER A 92 3.75 13.40 37.96
N LEU A 93 3.54 12.85 36.76
CA LEU A 93 4.22 13.27 35.55
C LEU A 93 3.70 14.65 35.09
N GLY A 94 4.45 15.70 35.39
CA GLY A 94 4.10 17.07 35.01
C GLY A 94 3.85 17.23 33.51
N LYS A 95 2.91 18.11 33.14
CA LYS A 95 2.51 18.37 31.73
C LYS A 95 3.69 18.54 30.78
N LYS A 96 4.76 19.22 31.21
CA LYS A 96 5.98 19.44 30.40
C LYS A 96 6.73 18.14 30.05
N VAL A 97 6.86 17.21 30.99
CA VAL A 97 7.52 15.91 30.77
C VAL A 97 6.68 15.06 29.82
N ARG A 98 5.36 15.02 30.04
CA ARG A 98 4.43 14.28 29.19
C ARG A 98 4.47 14.79 27.75
N VAL A 99 4.41 16.11 27.53
CA VAL A 99 4.51 16.72 26.19
C VAL A 99 5.86 16.42 25.53
N LYS A 100 6.96 16.41 26.28
CA LYS A 100 8.30 16.11 25.73
C LYS A 100 8.44 14.64 25.32
N VAL A 101 7.91 13.72 26.12
CA VAL A 101 7.90 12.27 25.82
C VAL A 101 6.91 11.94 24.70
N GLU A 102 5.76 12.61 24.67
CA GLU A 102 4.77 12.49 23.59
C GLU A 102 5.31 12.95 22.24
N ARG A 103 6.21 13.94 22.19
CA ARG A 103 6.84 14.36 20.93
C ARG A 103 7.78 13.32 20.34
N ASN A 104 8.16 12.28 21.09
CA ASN A 104 8.95 11.19 20.56
C ASN A 104 8.11 10.34 19.59
N PRO A 105 8.50 10.23 18.30
CA PRO A 105 7.74 9.50 17.28
C PRO A 105 7.48 8.02 17.61
N ASP A 106 8.36 7.39 18.39
CA ASP A 106 8.24 5.98 18.75
C ASP A 106 7.25 5.77 19.90
N VAL A 107 7.18 6.72 20.84
CA VAL A 107 6.16 6.74 21.90
C VAL A 107 4.76 6.98 21.31
N LEU A 108 4.63 7.90 20.35
CA LEU A 108 3.37 8.12 19.60
C LEU A 108 2.93 6.91 18.80
N ARG A 109 3.88 6.16 18.24
CA ARG A 109 3.62 4.92 17.49
C ARG A 109 3.15 3.82 18.43
N ALA A 110 3.79 3.68 19.58
CA ALA A 110 3.39 2.75 20.63
C ALA A 110 1.99 3.11 21.17
N SER A 111 1.72 4.38 21.49
CA SER A 111 0.41 4.84 21.99
C SER A 111 -0.72 4.55 21.00
N ARG A 112 -0.54 4.87 19.71
CA ARG A 112 -1.55 4.58 18.67
C ARG A 112 -1.73 3.08 18.41
N TRP A 113 -0.66 2.29 18.51
CA TRP A 113 -0.74 0.84 18.40
C TRP A 113 -1.54 0.22 19.57
N LEU A 114 -1.30 0.72 20.79
CA LEU A 114 -2.04 0.35 22.00
C LEU A 114 -3.54 0.72 21.91
N GLU A 115 -3.85 1.88 21.35
CA GLU A 115 -5.23 2.32 21.10
C GLU A 115 -5.95 1.40 20.10
N LYS A 116 -5.29 1.02 19.00
CA LYS A 116 -5.98 0.37 17.87
C LYS A 116 -5.96 -1.16 17.89
N LYS A 117 -4.90 -1.81 18.42
CA LYS A 117 -4.71 -3.27 18.32
C LYS A 117 -4.01 -3.94 19.53
N GLY A 118 -3.58 -3.17 20.53
CA GLY A 118 -2.67 -3.67 21.57
C GLY A 118 -3.28 -4.38 22.79
N PHE A 119 -4.62 -4.39 22.97
CA PHE A 119 -5.23 -4.92 24.20
C PHE A 119 -4.79 -6.36 24.53
N VAL A 120 -5.03 -7.30 23.60
CA VAL A 120 -4.71 -8.73 23.80
C VAL A 120 -3.22 -8.95 24.05
N PHE A 121 -2.36 -8.30 23.25
CA PHE A 121 -0.91 -8.43 23.43
C PHE A 121 -0.46 -7.92 24.78
N CYS A 122 -0.96 -6.77 25.22
CA CYS A 122 -0.55 -6.16 26.49
C CYS A 122 -1.05 -6.94 27.69
N SER A 123 -2.27 -7.47 27.64
CA SER A 123 -2.79 -8.38 28.66
C SER A 123 -1.92 -9.64 28.77
N LEU A 124 -1.50 -10.22 27.65
CA LEU A 124 -0.60 -11.39 27.64
C LEU A 124 0.81 -11.06 28.13
N ALA A 125 1.37 -9.93 27.71
CA ALA A 125 2.72 -9.53 28.08
C ALA A 125 2.83 -9.18 29.58
N MET A 126 1.84 -8.45 30.12
CA MET A 126 1.77 -8.13 31.56
C MET A 126 1.34 -9.32 32.42
N GLY A 127 0.68 -10.32 31.83
CA GLY A 127 0.30 -11.55 32.52
C GLY A 127 1.45 -12.56 32.63
N ASN A 128 2.60 -12.27 32.01
CA ASN A 128 3.78 -13.13 32.07
C ASN A 128 4.54 -12.89 33.40
N PRO A 129 4.79 -13.94 34.21
CA PRO A 129 5.45 -13.81 35.51
C PRO A 129 6.91 -13.33 35.44
N PHE A 130 7.57 -13.41 34.28
CA PHE A 130 8.94 -12.90 34.10
C PHE A 130 9.01 -11.47 33.62
N MET A 131 7.88 -10.85 33.31
CA MET A 131 7.83 -9.45 32.87
C MET A 131 7.50 -8.55 34.07
N PRO A 132 8.40 -7.63 34.47
CA PRO A 132 8.13 -6.73 35.56
C PRO A 132 6.96 -5.79 35.23
N THR A 133 5.84 -5.91 35.95
CA THR A 133 4.65 -5.06 35.76
C THR A 133 4.95 -3.58 35.96
N SER A 134 5.98 -3.24 36.76
CA SER A 134 6.45 -1.87 36.98
C SER A 134 6.91 -1.18 35.69
N ILE A 135 7.57 -1.91 34.77
CA ILE A 135 8.04 -1.37 33.49
C ILE A 135 6.84 -0.98 32.63
N PHE A 136 5.83 -1.84 32.57
CA PHE A 136 4.60 -1.57 31.85
C PHE A 136 3.82 -0.42 32.49
N ASN A 137 3.62 -0.42 33.82
CA ASN A 137 2.98 0.68 34.54
C ASN A 137 3.63 2.03 34.22
N TYR A 138 4.96 2.10 34.26
CA TYR A 138 5.70 3.31 33.92
C TYR A 138 5.52 3.68 32.44
N ALA A 139 5.73 2.73 31.52
CA ALA A 139 5.58 2.96 30.08
C ALA A 139 4.17 3.45 29.73
N PHE A 140 3.12 2.81 30.25
CA PHE A 140 1.73 3.20 30.02
C PHE A 140 1.38 4.54 30.65
N SER A 141 1.95 4.87 31.81
CA SER A 141 1.74 6.18 32.45
C SER A 141 2.21 7.36 31.59
N LEU A 142 3.14 7.12 30.66
CA LEU A 142 3.65 8.08 29.69
C LEU A 142 2.82 8.16 28.39
N THR A 143 1.79 7.32 28.23
CA THR A 143 0.93 7.26 27.03
C THR A 143 -0.45 7.89 27.25
N ARG A 144 -1.24 8.03 26.18
CA ARG A 144 -2.64 8.50 26.22
C ARG A 144 -3.67 7.39 26.42
N ILE A 145 -3.24 6.23 26.92
CA ILE A 145 -4.15 5.12 27.12
C ILE A 145 -5.31 5.53 28.04
N ASP A 146 -6.53 5.24 27.60
CA ASP A 146 -7.71 5.49 28.40
C ASP A 146 -7.62 4.74 29.75
N ARG A 147 -8.01 5.41 30.83
CA ARG A 147 -7.88 4.87 32.20
C ARG A 147 -8.72 3.60 32.38
N LYS A 148 -9.93 3.56 31.82
CA LYS A 148 -10.79 2.37 31.89
C LYS A 148 -10.18 1.24 31.07
N LYS A 149 -9.70 1.54 29.86
CA LYS A 149 -9.01 0.57 29.03
C LYS A 149 -7.78 -0.03 29.72
N TYR A 150 -6.98 0.80 30.38
CA TYR A 150 -5.83 0.34 31.14
C TYR A 150 -6.22 -0.56 32.31
N PHE A 151 -7.27 -0.19 33.06
CA PHE A 151 -7.82 -1.03 34.13
C PHE A 151 -8.17 -2.44 33.62
N PHE A 152 -8.83 -2.55 32.47
CA PHE A 152 -9.15 -3.86 31.89
C PHE A 152 -7.92 -4.65 31.43
N ILE A 153 -6.88 -3.99 30.91
CA ILE A 153 -5.60 -4.65 30.58
C ILE A 153 -4.97 -5.23 31.85
N VAL A 154 -4.91 -4.44 32.93
CA VAL A 154 -4.36 -4.88 34.22
C VAL A 154 -5.19 -6.04 34.76
N LEU A 155 -6.52 -5.90 34.83
CA LEU A 155 -7.40 -6.95 35.35
C LEU A 155 -7.23 -8.27 34.59
N THR A 156 -7.27 -8.24 33.26
CA THR A 156 -7.08 -9.44 32.43
C THR A 156 -5.68 -10.04 32.57
N SER A 157 -4.65 -9.21 32.68
CA SER A 157 -3.28 -9.67 32.92
C SER A 157 -3.12 -10.34 34.30
N ARG A 158 -3.77 -9.80 35.34
CA ARG A 158 -3.71 -10.36 36.70
C ARG A 158 -4.51 -11.64 36.81
N ILE A 159 -5.65 -11.75 36.12
CA ILE A 159 -6.39 -13.02 35.99
C ILE A 159 -5.49 -14.09 35.37
N LEU A 160 -4.77 -13.77 34.29
CA LEU A 160 -3.85 -14.71 33.63
C LEU A 160 -2.68 -15.09 34.54
N LEU A 161 -1.99 -14.10 35.12
CA LEU A 161 -0.83 -14.31 35.98
C LEU A 161 -1.18 -15.11 37.23
N VAL A 162 -2.19 -14.66 37.99
CA VAL A 162 -2.61 -15.34 39.22
C VAL A 162 -3.15 -16.73 38.86
N GLY A 163 -3.89 -16.87 37.75
CA GLY A 163 -4.38 -18.18 37.31
C GLY A 163 -3.26 -19.18 37.03
N VAL A 164 -2.22 -18.75 36.29
CA VAL A 164 -1.04 -19.59 36.02
C VAL A 164 -0.30 -19.93 37.32
N LEU A 165 -0.07 -18.95 38.19
CA LEU A 165 0.66 -19.17 39.44
C LEU A 165 -0.13 -20.02 40.45
N THR A 166 -1.46 -19.87 40.50
CA THR A 166 -2.37 -20.71 41.29
C THR A 166 -2.36 -22.15 40.80
N LEU A 167 -2.41 -22.38 39.48
CA LEU A 167 -2.32 -23.72 38.90
C LEU A 167 -0.95 -24.35 39.15
N LEU A 168 0.13 -23.57 39.05
CA LEU A 168 1.48 -24.04 39.35
C LEU A 168 1.65 -24.39 40.83
N GLY A 169 1.16 -23.54 41.74
CA GLY A 169 1.24 -23.81 43.18
C GLY A 169 0.35 -24.98 43.63
N ALA A 170 -0.77 -25.22 42.94
CA ALA A 170 -1.62 -26.39 43.20
C ALA A 170 -1.06 -27.70 42.60
N ALA A 171 -0.37 -27.61 41.45
CA ALA A 171 0.20 -28.77 40.76
C ALA A 171 1.59 -29.17 41.28
N PHE A 172 2.34 -28.21 41.82
CA PHE A 172 3.68 -28.40 42.36
C PHE A 172 3.73 -27.64 43.69
N SER A 173 3.78 -28.33 44.83
CA SER A 173 4.10 -27.69 46.10
C SER A 173 5.41 -26.91 45.92
N ILE A 174 5.35 -25.58 45.91
CA ILE A 174 6.48 -24.73 45.52
C ILE A 174 7.70 -24.96 46.41
N GLU A 175 7.47 -25.36 47.65
CA GLU A 175 8.51 -25.74 48.63
C GLU A 175 9.20 -27.07 48.31
N GLU A 176 8.49 -28.02 47.69
CA GLU A 176 9.01 -29.37 47.41
C GLU A 176 9.75 -29.43 46.06
N ASN A 177 9.40 -28.60 45.07
CA ASN A 177 10.01 -28.68 43.74
C ASN A 177 10.09 -27.33 42.96
N PRO A 178 10.92 -26.38 43.43
CA PRO A 178 11.07 -25.06 42.81
C PRO A 178 11.62 -25.11 41.37
N ILE A 179 12.38 -26.17 41.05
CA ILE A 179 12.98 -26.37 39.72
C ILE A 179 11.90 -26.73 38.69
N ALA A 180 10.93 -27.57 39.05
CA ALA A 180 9.82 -27.93 38.15
C ALA A 180 8.95 -26.71 37.78
N VAL A 181 8.69 -25.83 38.75
CA VAL A 181 7.94 -24.58 38.52
C VAL A 181 8.70 -23.66 37.55
N LEU A 182 10.02 -23.52 37.70
CA LEU A 182 10.87 -22.76 36.78
C LEU A 182 10.83 -23.32 35.34
N TRP A 183 10.86 -24.65 35.18
CA TRP A 183 10.77 -25.29 33.87
C TRP A 183 9.44 -25.05 33.16
N VAL A 184 8.31 -25.15 33.87
CA VAL A 184 6.99 -24.89 33.25
C VAL A 184 6.87 -23.44 32.81
N LEU A 185 7.37 -22.52 33.63
CA LEU A 185 7.40 -21.10 33.27
C LEU A 185 8.31 -20.83 32.05
N LEU A 186 9.47 -21.47 31.96
CA LEU A 186 10.37 -21.39 30.79
C LEU A 186 9.72 -21.94 29.51
N ILE A 187 9.00 -23.07 29.60
CA ILE A 187 8.27 -23.66 28.47
C ILE A 187 7.17 -22.70 27.98
N TYR A 188 6.43 -22.09 28.90
CA TYR A 188 5.40 -21.10 28.56
C TYR A 188 6.00 -19.87 27.86
N GLY A 189 7.13 -19.34 28.37
CA GLY A 189 7.87 -18.26 27.72
C GLY A 189 8.40 -18.63 26.34
N GLY A 190 8.92 -19.85 26.18
CA GLY A 190 9.41 -20.39 24.91
C GLY A 190 8.31 -20.56 23.86
N ALA A 191 7.14 -21.07 24.24
CA ALA A 191 5.98 -21.22 23.36
C ALA A 191 5.48 -19.86 22.85
N TYR A 192 5.48 -18.84 23.70
CA TYR A 192 5.12 -17.47 23.31
C TYR A 192 6.13 -16.87 22.32
N LEU A 193 7.43 -17.08 22.54
CA LEU A 193 8.48 -16.63 21.63
C LEU A 193 8.35 -17.32 20.25
N MET A 194 8.05 -18.62 20.26
CA MET A 194 7.81 -19.44 19.07
C MET A 194 6.63 -18.90 18.25
N TYR A 195 5.52 -18.52 18.89
CA TYR A 195 4.36 -17.91 18.23
C TYR A 195 4.73 -16.60 17.49
N ILE A 196 5.56 -15.74 18.12
CA ILE A 196 6.05 -14.50 17.48
C ILE A 196 6.94 -14.80 16.27
N LEU A 197 7.80 -15.82 16.37
CA LEU A 197 8.66 -16.25 15.26
C LEU A 197 7.83 -16.81 14.09
N LEU A 198 6.86 -17.67 14.38
CA LEU A 198 5.97 -18.26 13.37
C LEU A 198 5.12 -17.21 12.65
N THR A 199 4.61 -16.20 13.36
CA THR A 199 3.84 -15.11 12.73
C THR A 199 4.71 -14.20 11.85
N LYS A 200 5.97 -13.96 12.22
CA LYS A 200 6.95 -13.29 11.34
C LYS A 200 7.29 -14.15 10.12
N LEU A 201 7.51 -15.45 10.31
CA LEU A 201 7.82 -16.40 9.24
C LEU A 201 6.66 -16.50 8.24
N TYR A 202 5.41 -16.59 8.72
CA TYR A 202 4.22 -16.58 7.87
C TYR A 202 4.13 -15.32 7.00
N LYS A 203 4.40 -14.13 7.56
CA LYS A 203 4.45 -12.88 6.77
C LYS A 203 5.56 -12.93 5.73
N TYR A 204 6.74 -13.42 6.09
CA TYR A 204 7.85 -13.57 5.16
C TYR A 204 7.51 -14.54 4.00
N ILE A 205 6.93 -15.69 4.30
CA ILE A 205 6.47 -16.68 3.31
C ILE A 205 5.40 -16.07 2.40
N LYS A 206 4.43 -15.31 2.94
CA LYS A 206 3.39 -14.64 2.15
C LYS A 206 3.97 -13.60 1.18
N ILE A 207 5.01 -12.87 1.59
CA ILE A 207 5.73 -11.91 0.73
C ILE A 207 6.53 -12.66 -0.35
N LYS A 208 7.24 -13.74 0.02
CA LYS A 208 8.01 -14.57 -0.93
C LYS A 208 7.09 -15.27 -1.95
N LYS A 209 5.90 -15.72 -1.55
CA LYS A 209 4.90 -16.30 -2.44
C LYS A 209 4.33 -15.30 -3.44
N ARG A 210 4.16 -14.02 -3.05
CA ARG A 210 3.86 -12.94 -4.01
C ARG A 210 4.99 -12.73 -5.02
N ARG A 211 6.25 -12.83 -4.57
CA ARG A 211 7.45 -12.70 -5.40
C ARG A 211 7.58 -13.79 -6.47
N ASN A 212 7.21 -15.03 -6.15
CA ASN A 212 7.21 -16.14 -7.11
C ASN A 212 6.00 -16.13 -8.08
N ASN A 213 5.00 -15.27 -7.85
CA ASN A 213 3.77 -15.23 -8.66
C ASN A 213 3.81 -14.23 -9.83
N MET A 214 4.94 -13.54 -10.07
CA MET A 214 5.00 -12.42 -11.04
C MET A 214 5.70 -12.74 -12.36
N SER A 215 6.27 -13.94 -12.51
CA SER A 215 6.75 -14.38 -13.82
C SER A 215 5.54 -14.83 -14.64
N LYS A 216 4.85 -13.90 -15.30
CA LYS A 216 3.80 -14.22 -16.26
C LYS A 216 4.41 -14.87 -17.49
N LYS A 217 3.72 -15.86 -18.08
CA LYS A 217 4.11 -16.40 -19.39
C LYS A 217 4.06 -15.27 -20.41
N ILE A 218 5.09 -15.20 -21.24
CA ILE A 218 5.19 -14.29 -22.38
C ILE A 218 5.03 -15.07 -23.67
N VAL A 219 4.83 -14.36 -24.78
CA VAL A 219 4.61 -14.93 -26.10
C VAL A 219 5.75 -15.87 -26.56
N THR A 220 6.97 -15.72 -26.01
CA THR A 220 8.11 -16.60 -26.30
C THR A 220 8.11 -17.92 -25.52
N ASP A 221 7.26 -18.05 -24.49
CA ASP A 221 7.22 -19.26 -23.65
C ASP A 221 6.28 -20.35 -24.21
N VAL A 222 5.60 -20.10 -25.33
CA VAL A 222 4.61 -20.99 -25.91
C VAL A 222 4.91 -21.31 -27.38
N ASN A 223 4.59 -22.53 -27.80
CA ASN A 223 4.69 -22.91 -29.21
C ASN A 223 3.52 -22.34 -30.01
N LEU A 224 3.82 -21.54 -31.03
CA LEU A 224 2.85 -20.85 -31.89
C LEU A 224 2.73 -21.45 -33.30
N LYS A 225 3.65 -22.33 -33.70
CA LYS A 225 3.74 -22.83 -35.07
C LYS A 225 2.46 -23.56 -35.49
N GLY A 226 1.85 -23.08 -36.58
CA GLY A 226 0.62 -23.62 -37.16
C GLY A 226 -0.66 -23.30 -36.39
N LYS A 227 -0.58 -22.63 -35.24
CA LYS A 227 -1.73 -22.30 -34.39
C LYS A 227 -2.42 -21.02 -34.81
N THR A 228 -3.71 -20.91 -34.50
CA THR A 228 -4.46 -19.65 -34.57
C THR A 228 -4.27 -18.88 -33.27
N VAL A 229 -3.67 -17.70 -33.35
CA VAL A 229 -3.31 -16.89 -32.19
C VAL A 229 -4.20 -15.66 -32.13
N LEU A 230 -4.99 -15.57 -31.05
CA LEU A 230 -5.86 -14.46 -30.72
C LEU A 230 -5.00 -13.38 -30.03
N ILE A 231 -4.86 -12.19 -30.62
CA ILE A 231 -4.02 -11.11 -30.06
C ILE A 231 -4.90 -9.90 -29.72
N ARG A 232 -5.05 -9.62 -28.42
CA ARG A 232 -5.65 -8.38 -27.94
C ARG A 232 -4.60 -7.28 -27.99
N VAL A 233 -4.73 -6.37 -28.95
CA VAL A 233 -3.85 -5.21 -29.14
C VAL A 233 -4.56 -3.93 -28.73
N ASP A 234 -3.83 -2.86 -28.43
CA ASP A 234 -4.41 -1.54 -28.18
C ASP A 234 -4.33 -0.66 -29.43
N PHE A 235 -5.39 -0.66 -30.24
CA PHE A 235 -5.52 0.20 -31.42
C PHE A 235 -6.56 1.31 -31.21
N ASN A 236 -6.75 1.73 -29.95
CA ASN A 236 -7.59 2.88 -29.65
C ASN A 236 -6.85 4.20 -29.99
N VAL A 237 -6.70 4.45 -31.29
CA VAL A 237 -6.00 5.62 -31.84
C VAL A 237 -6.91 6.85 -31.90
N PRO A 238 -6.38 8.06 -31.73
CA PRO A 238 -7.15 9.29 -31.95
C PRO A 238 -7.53 9.41 -33.42
N MET A 239 -8.79 9.77 -33.65
CA MET A 239 -9.40 9.88 -34.97
C MET A 239 -9.99 11.27 -35.17
N LYS A 240 -9.81 11.84 -36.37
CA LYS A 240 -10.47 13.07 -36.81
C LYS A 240 -10.99 12.86 -38.23
N ASP A 241 -12.28 13.09 -38.45
CA ASP A 241 -12.94 12.93 -39.76
C ASP A 241 -12.68 11.56 -40.43
N GLY A 242 -12.70 10.49 -39.63
CA GLY A 242 -12.45 9.12 -40.09
C GLY A 242 -10.98 8.79 -40.40
N LYS A 243 -10.04 9.70 -40.11
CA LYS A 243 -8.59 9.51 -40.31
C LYS A 243 -7.87 9.42 -38.97
N ILE A 244 -6.83 8.60 -38.94
CA ILE A 244 -5.93 8.45 -37.79
C ILE A 244 -5.04 9.70 -37.70
N THR A 245 -5.01 10.35 -36.55
CA THR A 245 -4.14 11.51 -36.32
C THR A 245 -2.82 11.15 -35.64
N ASN A 246 -2.76 10.00 -34.97
CA ASN A 246 -1.56 9.45 -34.35
C ASN A 246 -1.64 7.92 -34.35
N ASP A 247 -0.66 7.26 -34.97
CA ASP A 247 -0.60 5.81 -35.13
C ASP A 247 0.39 5.12 -34.16
N ASN A 248 0.92 5.83 -33.16
CA ASN A 248 1.92 5.30 -32.23
C ASN A 248 1.45 4.00 -31.56
N ARG A 249 0.18 3.92 -31.16
CA ARG A 249 -0.37 2.68 -30.57
C ARG A 249 -0.34 1.48 -31.53
N ILE A 250 -0.46 1.72 -32.84
CA ILE A 250 -0.31 0.66 -33.85
C ILE A 250 1.15 0.24 -33.96
N VAL A 251 2.05 1.22 -34.04
CA VAL A 251 3.51 1.00 -34.11
C VAL A 251 4.01 0.19 -32.92
N GLN A 252 3.55 0.49 -31.70
CA GLN A 252 3.99 -0.21 -30.50
C GLN A 252 3.52 -1.67 -30.40
N ALA A 253 2.47 -2.08 -31.13
CA ALA A 253 2.04 -3.48 -31.20
C ALA A 253 2.80 -4.31 -32.24
N LEU A 254 3.51 -3.65 -33.18
CA LEU A 254 4.21 -4.34 -34.27
C LEU A 254 5.22 -5.39 -33.80
N PRO A 255 6.01 -5.21 -32.73
CA PRO A 255 6.96 -6.23 -32.27
C PRO A 255 6.29 -7.57 -31.96
N THR A 256 5.15 -7.55 -31.25
CA THR A 256 4.41 -8.78 -30.93
C THR A 256 3.82 -9.41 -32.19
N ILE A 257 3.24 -8.60 -33.07
CA ILE A 257 2.65 -9.07 -34.34
C ILE A 257 3.71 -9.74 -35.21
N LYS A 258 4.85 -9.08 -35.42
CA LYS A 258 5.97 -9.59 -36.23
C LYS A 258 6.51 -10.90 -35.65
N TYR A 259 6.73 -10.97 -34.34
CA TYR A 259 7.22 -12.20 -33.71
C TYR A 259 6.24 -13.37 -33.88
N VAL A 260 4.95 -13.18 -33.57
CA VAL A 260 3.96 -14.27 -33.71
C VAL A 260 3.90 -14.76 -35.16
N LYS A 261 4.02 -13.84 -36.13
CA LYS A 261 4.10 -14.17 -37.55
C LYS A 261 5.36 -14.97 -37.90
N GLU A 262 6.53 -14.53 -37.47
CA GLU A 262 7.81 -15.23 -37.68
C GLU A 262 7.83 -16.64 -37.10
N GLN A 263 7.10 -16.87 -35.99
CA GLN A 263 6.92 -18.21 -35.40
C GLN A 263 5.98 -19.12 -36.22
N GLY A 264 5.45 -18.65 -37.35
CA GLY A 264 4.62 -19.44 -38.27
C GLY A 264 3.21 -19.68 -37.74
N ALA A 265 2.60 -18.70 -37.08
CA ALA A 265 1.22 -18.74 -36.62
C ALA A 265 0.23 -18.10 -37.61
N LYS A 266 -1.07 -18.26 -37.37
CA LYS A 266 -2.17 -17.53 -38.01
C LYS A 266 -2.67 -16.46 -37.05
N LEU A 267 -2.70 -15.19 -37.46
CA LEU A 267 -2.93 -14.09 -36.52
C LEU A 267 -4.37 -13.58 -36.61
N VAL A 268 -5.03 -13.47 -35.45
CA VAL A 268 -6.35 -12.85 -35.31
C VAL A 268 -6.24 -11.69 -34.33
N LEU A 269 -6.20 -10.48 -34.86
CA LEU A 269 -6.06 -9.25 -34.09
C LEU A 269 -7.43 -8.66 -33.75
N PHE A 270 -7.56 -8.10 -32.55
CA PHE A 270 -8.76 -7.38 -32.17
C PHE A 270 -8.48 -6.27 -31.19
N SER A 271 -9.26 -5.20 -31.33
CA SER A 271 -9.17 -4.06 -30.45
C SER A 271 -10.50 -3.33 -30.28
N HIS A 272 -10.45 -2.31 -29.43
CA HIS A 272 -11.52 -1.35 -29.27
C HIS A 272 -11.08 -0.02 -29.86
N LEU A 273 -12.05 0.77 -30.34
CA LEU A 273 -11.84 2.14 -30.78
C LEU A 273 -12.95 3.02 -30.21
N GLY A 274 -12.57 4.09 -29.52
CA GLY A 274 -13.52 5.01 -28.91
C GLY A 274 -14.46 4.34 -27.90
N ARG A 275 -15.62 4.97 -27.68
CA ARG A 275 -16.71 4.44 -26.85
C ARG A 275 -17.94 4.28 -27.73
N VAL A 276 -18.59 3.13 -27.64
CA VAL A 276 -19.81 2.82 -28.40
C VAL A 276 -20.94 2.64 -27.39
N LYS A 277 -21.86 3.61 -27.33
CA LYS A 277 -22.98 3.61 -26.38
C LYS A 277 -24.31 3.35 -27.07
N GLU A 278 -24.41 3.75 -28.33
CA GLU A 278 -25.59 3.64 -29.17
C GLU A 278 -25.20 3.26 -30.61
N GLU A 279 -26.18 2.85 -31.42
CA GLU A 279 -25.92 2.32 -32.76
C GLU A 279 -25.26 3.35 -33.70
N SER A 280 -25.60 4.63 -33.54
CA SER A 280 -25.00 5.77 -34.24
C SER A 280 -23.49 5.91 -34.01
N ASP A 281 -22.97 5.45 -32.86
CA ASP A 281 -21.54 5.51 -32.55
C ASP A 281 -20.70 4.54 -33.39
N LYS A 282 -21.31 3.48 -33.94
CA LYS A 282 -20.60 2.45 -34.70
C LYS A 282 -20.00 3.00 -35.99
N ALA A 283 -20.73 3.86 -36.70
CA ALA A 283 -20.31 4.42 -37.98
C ALA A 283 -18.96 5.17 -37.91
N LYS A 284 -18.69 5.86 -36.79
CA LYS A 284 -17.45 6.62 -36.56
C LYS A 284 -16.35 5.83 -35.84
N SER A 285 -16.62 4.59 -35.44
CA SER A 285 -15.75 3.80 -34.56
C SER A 285 -15.36 2.45 -35.17
N SER A 286 -15.45 2.29 -36.50
CA SER A 286 -15.00 1.08 -37.20
C SER A 286 -13.48 0.94 -37.16
N MET A 287 -12.99 -0.28 -37.10
CA MET A 287 -11.57 -0.63 -37.19
C MET A 287 -11.04 -0.66 -38.62
N ALA A 288 -11.87 -0.46 -39.65
CA ALA A 288 -11.42 -0.50 -41.04
C ALA A 288 -10.25 0.47 -41.36
N PRO A 289 -10.25 1.73 -40.89
CA PRO A 289 -9.11 2.64 -41.09
C PRO A 289 -7.83 2.15 -40.40
N VAL A 290 -7.97 1.50 -39.24
CA VAL A 290 -6.86 0.93 -38.47
C VAL A 290 -6.27 -0.27 -39.22
N ALA A 291 -7.11 -1.18 -39.74
CA ALA A 291 -6.67 -2.32 -40.54
C ALA A 291 -5.91 -1.86 -41.79
N LYS A 292 -6.38 -0.79 -42.45
CA LYS A 292 -5.67 -0.17 -43.57
C LYS A 292 -4.30 0.38 -43.15
N ARG A 293 -4.22 1.12 -42.04
CA ARG A 293 -2.94 1.67 -41.56
C ARG A 293 -1.96 0.58 -41.14
N LEU A 294 -2.45 -0.48 -40.50
CA LEU A 294 -1.64 -1.65 -40.16
C LEU A 294 -1.10 -2.34 -41.43
N SER A 295 -1.91 -2.42 -42.49
CA SER A 295 -1.50 -2.95 -43.79
C SER A 295 -0.36 -2.14 -44.41
N GLU A 296 -0.42 -0.80 -44.32
CA GLU A 296 0.65 0.10 -44.78
C GLU A 296 1.93 -0.07 -43.95
N LEU A 297 1.84 -0.19 -42.63
CA LEU A 297 3.01 -0.32 -41.74
C LEU A 297 3.72 -1.67 -41.84
N LEU A 298 2.99 -2.72 -42.20
CA LEU A 298 3.55 -4.06 -42.40
C LEU A 298 3.89 -4.35 -43.86
N GLU A 299 3.51 -3.46 -44.80
CA GLU A 299 3.60 -3.67 -46.24
C GLU A 299 2.91 -4.96 -46.72
N GLU A 300 1.79 -5.30 -46.07
CA GLU A 300 1.12 -6.58 -46.22
C GLU A 300 -0.40 -6.47 -46.17
N LYS A 301 -1.09 -7.40 -46.82
CA LYS A 301 -2.55 -7.43 -46.83
C LYS A 301 -3.09 -7.88 -45.47
N ILE A 302 -3.92 -7.04 -44.85
CA ILE A 302 -4.70 -7.39 -43.65
C ILE A 302 -6.11 -7.80 -44.08
N ILE A 303 -6.55 -8.99 -43.66
CA ILE A 303 -7.92 -9.46 -43.91
C ILE A 303 -8.83 -8.79 -42.88
N PHE A 304 -9.64 -7.81 -43.30
CA PHE A 304 -10.60 -7.16 -42.41
C PHE A 304 -11.99 -7.80 -42.51
N VAL A 305 -12.55 -8.20 -41.36
CA VAL A 305 -13.94 -8.70 -41.27
C VAL A 305 -14.79 -7.69 -40.48
N PRO A 306 -15.78 -7.04 -41.11
CA PRO A 306 -16.62 -6.01 -40.47
C PRO A 306 -17.72 -6.62 -39.58
N GLU A 307 -17.42 -7.70 -38.87
CA GLU A 307 -18.31 -8.40 -37.95
C GLU A 307 -17.51 -8.82 -36.71
N THR A 308 -18.13 -8.75 -35.53
CA THR A 308 -17.53 -9.18 -34.26
C THR A 308 -17.71 -10.67 -33.98
N ARG A 309 -18.63 -11.33 -34.70
CA ARG A 309 -19.02 -12.74 -34.58
C ARG A 309 -19.84 -13.19 -35.78
N GLY A 310 -20.03 -14.50 -35.92
CA GLY A 310 -20.88 -15.14 -36.92
C GLY A 310 -20.09 -15.92 -37.97
N GLU A 311 -20.82 -16.61 -38.85
CA GLU A 311 -20.24 -17.54 -39.81
C GLU A 311 -19.17 -16.91 -40.72
N LYS A 312 -19.32 -15.63 -41.06
CA LYS A 312 -18.37 -14.93 -41.94
C LYS A 312 -17.00 -14.81 -41.27
N LEU A 313 -16.97 -14.43 -39.98
CA LEU A 313 -15.75 -14.34 -39.20
C LEU A 313 -15.14 -15.73 -39.02
N GLU A 314 -15.95 -16.72 -38.67
CA GLU A 314 -15.50 -18.11 -38.45
C GLU A 314 -14.90 -18.72 -39.73
N LYS A 315 -15.55 -18.54 -40.87
CA LYS A 315 -15.04 -19.01 -42.19
C LYS A 315 -13.74 -18.29 -42.56
N ALA A 316 -13.66 -16.98 -42.34
CA ALA A 316 -12.44 -16.22 -42.60
C ALA A 316 -11.27 -16.72 -41.73
N ILE A 317 -11.51 -16.96 -40.43
CA ILE A 317 -10.49 -17.49 -39.51
C ILE A 317 -10.06 -18.90 -39.89
N LYS A 318 -11.02 -19.79 -40.22
CA LYS A 318 -10.72 -21.17 -40.64
C LYS A 318 -9.85 -21.23 -41.89
N ASN A 319 -10.04 -20.29 -42.81
CA ASN A 319 -9.31 -20.22 -44.08
C ASN A 319 -7.96 -19.50 -43.98
N LEU A 320 -7.60 -18.91 -42.83
CA LEU A 320 -6.28 -18.29 -42.67
C LEU A 320 -5.16 -19.29 -42.94
N GLN A 321 -4.20 -18.85 -43.73
CA GLN A 321 -2.92 -19.51 -43.92
C GLN A 321 -1.91 -19.03 -42.87
N VAL A 322 -0.85 -19.83 -42.69
CA VAL A 322 0.26 -19.46 -41.81
C VAL A 322 0.88 -18.14 -42.28
N GLY A 323 1.08 -17.22 -41.34
CA GLY A 323 1.63 -15.89 -41.59
C GLY A 323 0.60 -14.84 -41.99
N GLU A 324 -0.64 -15.23 -42.32
CA GLU A 324 -1.71 -14.26 -42.61
C GLU A 324 -2.23 -13.59 -41.34
N ILE A 325 -2.71 -12.36 -41.51
CA ILE A 325 -3.23 -11.53 -40.43
C ILE A 325 -4.68 -11.16 -40.76
N LEU A 326 -5.57 -11.53 -39.85
CA LEU A 326 -6.96 -11.10 -39.85
C LEU A 326 -7.21 -10.13 -38.71
N MET A 327 -8.04 -9.14 -38.98
CA MET A 327 -8.54 -8.22 -37.98
C MET A 327 -10.06 -8.16 -38.09
N PHE A 328 -10.75 -8.29 -36.96
CA PHE A 328 -12.21 -8.14 -36.93
C PHE A 328 -12.63 -6.80 -36.32
N GLU A 329 -13.92 -6.51 -36.41
CA GLU A 329 -14.50 -5.22 -36.04
C GLU A 329 -14.35 -4.90 -34.54
N ASN A 330 -14.52 -3.63 -34.19
CA ASN A 330 -14.36 -3.06 -32.86
C ASN A 330 -15.11 -3.87 -31.79
N THR A 331 -14.38 -4.38 -30.78
CA THR A 331 -14.95 -5.24 -29.73
C THR A 331 -16.10 -4.56 -28.98
N ARG A 332 -16.10 -3.22 -28.87
CA ARG A 332 -17.18 -2.46 -28.23
C ARG A 332 -18.45 -2.35 -29.06
N PHE A 333 -18.50 -2.86 -30.30
CA PHE A 333 -19.77 -3.00 -31.00
C PHE A 333 -20.71 -3.98 -30.28
N GLU A 334 -20.15 -4.94 -29.52
CA GLU A 334 -20.90 -5.82 -28.62
C GLU A 334 -21.39 -5.12 -27.33
N ASP A 335 -21.03 -3.86 -27.11
CA ASP A 335 -21.65 -3.08 -26.03
C ASP A 335 -23.09 -2.65 -26.35
N VAL A 336 -23.50 -2.74 -27.61
CA VAL A 336 -24.83 -2.38 -28.10
C VAL A 336 -25.49 -3.59 -28.78
N PRO A 337 -26.50 -4.25 -28.16
CA PRO A 337 -27.04 -3.99 -26.82
C PRO A 337 -26.33 -4.76 -25.69
N GLY A 338 -26.39 -4.22 -24.47
CA GLY A 338 -26.15 -4.98 -23.24
C GLY A 338 -24.75 -4.87 -22.62
N LYS A 339 -23.85 -4.05 -23.18
CA LYS A 339 -22.47 -3.86 -22.66
C LYS A 339 -21.69 -5.17 -22.55
N LYS A 340 -21.85 -6.11 -23.50
CA LYS A 340 -21.33 -7.48 -23.36
C LYS A 340 -19.82 -7.52 -23.28
N GLU A 341 -19.15 -6.70 -24.08
CA GLU A 341 -17.68 -6.55 -24.03
C GLU A 341 -17.26 -5.93 -22.69
N SER A 342 -17.78 -4.74 -22.37
CA SER A 342 -17.36 -3.97 -21.20
C SER A 342 -17.78 -4.58 -19.85
N LYS A 343 -18.76 -5.48 -19.83
CA LYS A 343 -19.20 -6.23 -18.63
C LYS A 343 -18.70 -7.67 -18.59
N ASN A 344 -17.83 -8.07 -19.50
CA ASN A 344 -17.28 -9.43 -19.56
C ASN A 344 -18.37 -10.51 -19.61
N ASP A 345 -19.25 -10.41 -20.61
CA ASP A 345 -20.27 -11.42 -20.87
C ASP A 345 -19.62 -12.81 -21.07
N PRO A 346 -20.00 -13.84 -20.29
CA PRO A 346 -19.36 -15.15 -20.35
C PRO A 346 -19.48 -15.83 -21.71
N GLU A 347 -20.63 -15.70 -22.38
CA GLU A 347 -20.87 -16.31 -23.69
C GLU A 347 -20.01 -15.64 -24.76
N LEU A 348 -19.86 -14.32 -24.72
CA LEU A 348 -18.99 -13.59 -25.65
C LEU A 348 -17.50 -13.96 -25.46
N GLY A 349 -17.02 -14.03 -24.22
CA GLY A 349 -15.64 -14.44 -23.93
C GLY A 349 -15.34 -15.86 -24.40
N LYS A 350 -16.28 -16.79 -24.18
CA LYS A 350 -16.20 -18.17 -24.65
C LYS A 350 -16.27 -18.28 -26.18
N TYR A 351 -17.13 -17.47 -26.82
CA TYR A 351 -17.23 -17.41 -28.27
C TYR A 351 -15.90 -17.00 -28.90
N TRP A 352 -15.34 -15.86 -28.48
CA TRP A 352 -14.07 -15.39 -29.03
C TRP A 352 -12.90 -16.32 -28.72
N ALA A 353 -12.87 -16.93 -27.53
CA ALA A 353 -11.87 -17.95 -27.22
C ALA A 353 -11.94 -19.17 -28.15
N SER A 354 -13.14 -19.54 -28.62
CA SER A 354 -13.29 -20.68 -29.53
C SER A 354 -12.73 -20.44 -30.95
N LEU A 355 -12.40 -19.18 -31.28
CA LEU A 355 -11.84 -18.79 -32.57
C LEU A 355 -10.33 -19.05 -32.69
N GLY A 356 -9.64 -19.45 -31.62
CA GLY A 356 -8.20 -19.72 -31.69
C GLY A 356 -7.68 -20.63 -30.59
N ASP A 357 -6.38 -20.94 -30.66
CA ASP A 357 -5.72 -21.93 -29.82
C ASP A 357 -4.96 -21.28 -28.64
N VAL A 358 -4.44 -20.07 -28.84
CA VAL A 358 -3.60 -19.33 -27.89
C VAL A 358 -4.08 -17.89 -27.83
N PHE A 359 -4.12 -17.32 -26.63
CA PHE A 359 -4.42 -15.91 -26.40
C PHE A 359 -3.17 -15.13 -25.99
N VAL A 360 -2.89 -14.04 -26.69
CA VAL A 360 -1.84 -13.09 -26.37
C VAL A 360 -2.51 -11.77 -25.98
N ASN A 361 -2.34 -11.35 -24.73
CA ASN A 361 -2.79 -10.05 -24.27
C ASN A 361 -1.63 -9.04 -24.36
N ASP A 362 -1.75 -8.10 -25.30
CA ASP A 362 -0.77 -7.04 -25.53
C ASP A 362 -1.37 -5.63 -25.37
N ALA A 363 -2.49 -5.53 -24.64
CA ALA A 363 -3.23 -4.28 -24.44
C ALA A 363 -3.27 -3.85 -22.96
N PHE A 364 -2.13 -3.43 -22.42
CA PHE A 364 -2.00 -3.01 -21.02
C PHE A 364 -3.00 -1.91 -20.61
N GLY A 365 -3.31 -0.96 -21.50
CA GLY A 365 -4.28 0.11 -21.24
C GLY A 365 -5.70 -0.35 -20.86
N THR A 366 -6.08 -1.59 -21.19
CA THR A 366 -7.37 -2.17 -20.80
C THR A 366 -7.25 -3.21 -19.69
N ALA A 367 -6.04 -3.52 -19.21
CA ALA A 367 -5.81 -4.59 -18.23
C ALA A 367 -6.43 -4.32 -16.86
N HIS A 368 -6.65 -3.05 -16.50
CA HIS A 368 -7.34 -2.65 -15.28
C HIS A 368 -8.86 -2.90 -15.30
N ARG A 369 -9.42 -3.39 -16.42
CA ARG A 369 -10.83 -3.76 -16.57
C ARG A 369 -10.96 -5.23 -16.94
N ALA A 370 -11.98 -5.88 -16.38
CA ALA A 370 -12.39 -7.20 -16.81
C ALA A 370 -13.41 -7.07 -17.95
N HIS A 371 -12.97 -7.33 -19.18
CA HIS A 371 -13.79 -7.35 -20.39
C HIS A 371 -13.78 -8.75 -21.03
N ALA A 372 -14.70 -8.99 -21.96
CA ALA A 372 -14.74 -10.24 -22.70
C ALA A 372 -13.46 -10.44 -23.53
N SER A 373 -12.97 -9.37 -24.19
CA SER A 373 -11.76 -9.40 -25.02
C SER A 373 -10.43 -9.54 -24.26
N ASN A 374 -10.43 -9.59 -22.94
CA ASN A 374 -9.22 -9.89 -22.16
C ASN A 374 -9.45 -11.04 -21.18
N VAL A 375 -10.11 -10.77 -20.06
CA VAL A 375 -10.37 -11.75 -19.00
C VAL A 375 -11.31 -12.83 -19.51
N GLY A 376 -12.33 -12.50 -20.30
CA GLY A 376 -13.27 -13.48 -20.84
C GLY A 376 -12.59 -14.53 -21.72
N ILE A 377 -11.79 -14.11 -22.70
CA ILE A 377 -11.01 -15.01 -23.55
C ILE A 377 -9.98 -15.79 -22.72
N ALA A 378 -9.18 -15.10 -21.90
CA ALA A 378 -8.15 -15.74 -21.08
C ALA A 378 -8.71 -16.85 -20.17
N SER A 379 -9.95 -16.70 -19.70
CA SER A 379 -10.60 -17.71 -18.86
C SER A 379 -11.07 -18.95 -19.62
N ASN A 380 -11.09 -18.92 -20.95
CA ASN A 380 -11.64 -19.97 -21.80
C ASN A 380 -10.57 -20.61 -22.74
N VAL A 381 -9.31 -20.21 -22.62
CA VAL A 381 -8.19 -20.78 -23.37
C VAL A 381 -7.21 -21.49 -22.43
N LYS A 382 -6.42 -22.42 -22.97
CA LYS A 382 -5.39 -23.12 -22.19
C LYS A 382 -4.15 -22.27 -21.94
N GLU A 383 -3.77 -21.47 -22.93
CA GLU A 383 -2.57 -20.64 -22.91
C GLU A 383 -2.96 -19.17 -23.17
N ALA A 384 -2.96 -18.37 -22.11
CA ALA A 384 -3.08 -16.93 -22.09
C ALA A 384 -1.74 -16.33 -21.64
N VAL A 385 -1.08 -15.63 -22.56
CA VAL A 385 0.29 -15.09 -22.37
C VAL A 385 0.34 -13.58 -22.59
N ALA A 386 1.36 -12.92 -22.07
CA ALA A 386 1.63 -11.50 -22.35
C ALA A 386 2.33 -11.34 -23.71
N GLY A 387 1.95 -10.32 -24.48
CA GLY A 387 2.79 -9.82 -25.57
C GLY A 387 3.94 -8.96 -25.05
N PHE A 388 4.79 -8.45 -25.95
CA PHE A 388 5.98 -7.69 -25.55
C PHE A 388 5.67 -6.33 -24.94
N LEU A 389 4.60 -5.65 -25.37
CA LEU A 389 4.17 -4.38 -24.77
C LEU A 389 3.68 -4.65 -23.34
N MET A 390 2.81 -5.64 -23.17
CA MET A 390 2.32 -6.04 -21.85
C MET A 390 3.47 -6.48 -20.92
N GLU A 391 4.42 -7.26 -21.43
CA GLU A 391 5.60 -7.69 -20.68
C GLU A 391 6.42 -6.49 -20.18
N LYS A 392 6.73 -5.52 -21.05
CA LYS A 392 7.46 -4.30 -20.67
C LYS A 392 6.74 -3.53 -19.56
N GLU A 393 5.42 -3.38 -19.67
CA GLU A 393 4.61 -2.68 -18.67
C GLU A 393 4.63 -3.42 -17.31
N ILE A 394 4.47 -4.75 -17.33
CA ILE A 394 4.57 -5.58 -16.12
C ILE A 394 5.96 -5.47 -15.49
N LYS A 395 7.01 -5.54 -16.32
CA LYS A 395 8.39 -5.44 -15.87
C LYS A 395 8.66 -4.10 -15.20
N PHE A 396 8.51 -2.99 -15.91
CA PHE A 396 8.95 -1.69 -15.39
C PHE A 396 8.04 -1.17 -14.27
N ILE A 397 6.71 -1.21 -14.45
CA ILE A 397 5.78 -0.69 -13.42
C ILE A 397 5.73 -1.66 -12.23
N GLY A 398 5.68 -2.97 -12.49
CA GLY A 398 5.69 -3.98 -11.43
C GLY A 398 6.98 -3.93 -10.59
N GLU A 399 8.15 -3.84 -11.22
CA GLU A 399 9.43 -3.73 -10.49
C GLU A 399 9.51 -2.43 -9.69
N ALA A 400 9.12 -1.29 -10.27
CA ALA A 400 9.13 0.00 -9.58
C ALA A 400 8.17 0.04 -8.38
N VAL A 401 7.04 -0.68 -8.48
CA VAL A 401 6.07 -0.78 -7.39
C VAL A 401 6.57 -1.78 -6.34
N ASP A 402 6.97 -2.98 -6.70
CA ASP A 402 7.16 -4.06 -5.72
C ASP A 402 8.58 -4.16 -5.15
N ASN A 403 9.61 -3.84 -5.93
CA ASN A 403 11.00 -3.90 -5.50
C ASN A 403 11.88 -2.88 -6.24
N PRO A 404 11.61 -1.57 -6.06
CA PRO A 404 12.37 -0.52 -6.75
C PRO A 404 13.81 -0.49 -6.27
N GLU A 405 14.72 -0.18 -7.19
CA GLU A 405 16.08 0.17 -6.81
C GLU A 405 16.09 1.53 -6.11
N ARG A 406 16.91 1.66 -5.07
CA ARG A 406 16.93 2.85 -4.21
C ARG A 406 18.16 3.70 -4.45
N PRO A 407 18.06 5.05 -4.38
CA PRO A 407 16.87 5.81 -3.96
C PRO A 407 15.72 5.81 -4.97
N PHE A 408 14.51 5.54 -4.50
CA PHE A 408 13.28 5.58 -5.30
C PHE A 408 12.57 6.92 -5.08
N VAL A 409 12.46 7.72 -6.15
CA VAL A 409 11.78 9.01 -6.13
C VAL A 409 10.51 8.95 -6.99
N ALA A 410 9.39 9.44 -6.46
CA ALA A 410 8.17 9.62 -7.23
C ALA A 410 7.92 11.10 -7.49
N ILE A 411 7.48 11.45 -8.69
CA ILE A 411 7.06 12.80 -9.09
C ILE A 411 5.58 12.73 -9.43
N LEU A 412 4.76 13.48 -8.69
CA LEU A 412 3.31 13.50 -8.86
C LEU A 412 2.85 14.92 -9.19
N GLY A 413 2.18 15.07 -10.33
CA GLY A 413 1.66 16.33 -10.81
C GLY A 413 0.23 16.25 -11.31
N GLY A 414 -0.16 17.24 -12.11
CA GLY A 414 -1.52 17.38 -12.63
C GLY A 414 -2.45 18.20 -11.72
N ALA A 415 -3.75 18.14 -12.02
CA ALA A 415 -4.68 19.16 -11.57
C ALA A 415 -5.40 18.88 -10.23
N LYS A 416 -5.46 17.63 -9.76
CA LYS A 416 -6.29 17.21 -8.63
C LYS A 416 -5.54 16.24 -7.72
N VAL A 417 -5.65 16.46 -6.40
CA VAL A 417 -5.21 15.54 -5.36
C VAL A 417 -6.12 14.31 -5.32
N SER A 418 -7.43 14.48 -5.49
CA SER A 418 -8.44 13.41 -5.40
C SER A 418 -8.14 12.23 -6.33
N ASP A 419 -7.67 12.52 -7.54
CA ASP A 419 -7.29 11.52 -8.55
C ASP A 419 -6.02 10.71 -8.18
N LYS A 420 -5.24 11.17 -7.18
CA LYS A 420 -3.92 10.61 -6.84
C LYS A 420 -3.82 10.06 -5.42
N ILE A 421 -4.88 10.15 -4.61
CA ILE A 421 -4.88 9.72 -3.19
C ILE A 421 -4.30 8.31 -3.02
N SER A 422 -4.87 7.35 -3.75
CA SER A 422 -4.46 5.94 -3.67
C SER A 422 -2.99 5.73 -4.08
N VAL A 423 -2.54 6.46 -5.10
CA VAL A 423 -1.16 6.42 -5.59
C VAL A 423 -0.23 6.99 -4.54
N ILE A 424 -0.53 8.17 -4.00
CA ILE A 424 0.29 8.80 -2.96
C ILE A 424 0.37 7.89 -1.74
N ASP A 425 -0.73 7.31 -1.29
CA ASP A 425 -0.76 6.43 -0.12
C ASP A 425 0.02 5.12 -0.32
N ASN A 426 0.11 4.61 -1.55
CA ASN A 426 0.94 3.45 -1.87
C ASN A 426 2.42 3.85 -1.97
N LEU A 427 2.72 4.91 -2.74
CA LEU A 427 4.07 5.40 -2.95
C LEU A 427 4.70 5.93 -1.67
N LEU A 428 3.96 6.52 -0.74
CA LEU A 428 4.52 7.01 0.53
C LEU A 428 5.14 5.89 1.38
N LYS A 429 4.64 4.65 1.22
CA LYS A 429 5.19 3.46 1.89
C LYS A 429 6.46 2.96 1.20
N LYS A 430 6.65 3.27 -0.07
CA LYS A 430 7.63 2.64 -0.97
C LYS A 430 8.74 3.60 -1.38
N ALA A 431 8.40 4.80 -1.84
CA ALA A 431 9.34 5.84 -2.25
C ALA A 431 10.13 6.39 -1.06
N ASP A 432 11.37 6.75 -1.34
CA ASP A 432 12.25 7.49 -0.44
C ASP A 432 11.84 8.96 -0.40
N LYS A 433 11.45 9.52 -1.56
CA LYS A 433 10.98 10.91 -1.72
C LYS A 433 9.77 10.97 -2.66
N ILE A 434 8.89 11.93 -2.43
CA ILE A 434 7.76 12.26 -3.31
C ILE A 434 7.81 13.75 -3.63
N LEU A 435 8.07 14.10 -4.88
CA LEU A 435 8.01 15.46 -5.39
C LEU A 435 6.58 15.71 -5.86
N ILE A 436 5.90 16.72 -5.31
CA ILE A 436 4.55 17.10 -5.75
C ILE A 436 4.64 18.40 -6.54
N CYS A 437 3.97 18.48 -7.69
CA CYS A 437 3.91 19.67 -8.55
C CYS A 437 2.53 19.81 -9.20
N GLY A 438 2.37 20.72 -10.16
CA GLY A 438 1.07 20.96 -10.80
C GLY A 438 0.05 21.62 -9.88
N ALA A 439 -1.18 21.74 -10.36
CA ALA A 439 -2.23 22.41 -9.61
C ALA A 439 -2.60 21.68 -8.31
N MET A 440 -2.32 20.37 -8.20
CA MET A 440 -2.52 19.63 -6.96
C MET A 440 -1.65 20.13 -5.80
N ALA A 441 -0.50 20.77 -6.07
CA ALA A 441 0.37 21.31 -5.03
C ALA A 441 -0.30 22.42 -4.19
N TYR A 442 -1.21 23.20 -4.79
CA TYR A 442 -1.87 24.32 -4.10
C TYR A 442 -2.80 23.86 -2.96
N THR A 443 -3.37 22.65 -3.03
CA THR A 443 -4.10 22.06 -1.90
C THR A 443 -3.17 21.75 -0.72
N PHE A 444 -1.91 21.35 -0.97
CA PHE A 444 -0.91 21.16 0.08
C PHE A 444 -0.45 22.50 0.69
N PHE A 445 -0.30 23.55 -0.13
CA PHE A 445 0.01 24.89 0.37
C PHE A 445 -1.12 25.46 1.24
N LYS A 446 -2.38 25.28 0.81
CA LYS A 446 -3.55 25.64 1.63
C LYS A 446 -3.56 24.88 2.96
N ALA A 447 -3.18 23.60 2.95
CA ALA A 447 -3.05 22.77 4.15
C ALA A 447 -1.93 23.23 5.11
N GLN A 448 -0.91 23.92 4.60
CA GLN A 448 0.14 24.58 5.39
C GLN A 448 -0.29 25.98 5.87
N GLY A 449 -1.48 26.47 5.49
CA GLY A 449 -1.98 27.79 5.85
C GLY A 449 -1.47 28.93 4.96
N LEU A 450 -0.91 28.60 3.79
CA LEU A 450 -0.42 29.61 2.84
C LEU A 450 -1.56 30.16 1.97
N GLU A 451 -1.38 31.41 1.52
CA GLU A 451 -2.24 32.01 0.49
C GLU A 451 -1.91 31.38 -0.87
N ILE A 452 -2.95 31.11 -1.66
CA ILE A 452 -2.84 30.51 -3.00
C ILE A 452 -3.55 31.34 -4.08
N GLY A 453 -4.17 32.47 -3.69
CA GLY A 453 -4.94 33.32 -4.59
C GLY A 453 -6.09 32.57 -5.25
N LYS A 454 -6.15 32.65 -6.58
CA LYS A 454 -7.13 31.96 -7.43
C LYS A 454 -6.67 30.57 -7.89
N SER A 455 -5.56 30.05 -7.36
CA SER A 455 -5.05 28.74 -7.75
C SER A 455 -6.04 27.63 -7.44
N LYS A 456 -6.06 26.60 -8.29
CA LYS A 456 -6.97 25.47 -8.12
C LYS A 456 -6.70 24.75 -6.81
N CYS A 457 -7.74 24.59 -5.99
CA CYS A 457 -7.66 23.87 -4.73
C CYS A 457 -8.91 23.02 -4.53
N GLU A 458 -8.74 21.79 -4.07
CA GLU A 458 -9.84 20.94 -3.63
C GLU A 458 -10.00 21.08 -2.10
N GLU A 459 -10.89 21.97 -1.66
CA GLU A 459 -11.06 22.29 -0.24
C GLU A 459 -11.37 21.07 0.63
N ASP A 460 -12.18 20.14 0.13
CA ASP A 460 -12.54 18.88 0.79
C ASP A 460 -11.31 17.99 1.10
N PHE A 461 -10.18 18.21 0.43
CA PHE A 461 -8.96 17.42 0.58
C PHE A 461 -7.83 18.14 1.32
N VAL A 462 -8.06 19.36 1.83
CA VAL A 462 -7.06 20.13 2.59
C VAL A 462 -6.67 19.39 3.89
N GLU A 463 -7.64 18.85 4.63
CA GLU A 463 -7.34 18.10 5.85
C GLU A 463 -6.60 16.79 5.54
N TYR A 464 -6.96 16.11 4.44
CA TYR A 464 -6.22 14.94 3.95
C TYR A 464 -4.76 15.30 3.62
N ALA A 465 -4.54 16.39 2.88
CA ALA A 465 -3.19 16.85 2.53
C ALA A 465 -2.36 17.17 3.78
N LYS A 466 -2.97 17.79 4.80
CA LYS A 466 -2.35 18.07 6.09
C LYS A 466 -1.94 16.79 6.82
N GLU A 467 -2.84 15.82 6.93
CA GLU A 467 -2.55 14.51 7.53
C GLU A 467 -1.42 13.80 6.77
N LEU A 468 -1.42 13.91 5.45
CA LEU A 468 -0.44 13.29 4.57
C LEU A 468 0.95 13.88 4.74
N LEU A 469 1.08 15.21 4.85
CA LEU A 469 2.36 15.89 5.15
C LEU A 469 2.94 15.40 6.49
N VAL A 470 2.10 15.29 7.52
CA VAL A 470 2.51 14.74 8.83
C VAL A 470 2.95 13.29 8.71
N LYS A 471 2.18 12.46 7.98
CA LYS A 471 2.49 11.04 7.74
C LYS A 471 3.78 10.87 6.95
N ALA A 472 4.08 11.79 6.04
CA ALA A 472 5.24 11.75 5.17
C ALA A 472 6.57 12.03 5.88
N LYS A 473 6.55 12.69 7.05
CA LYS A 473 7.76 12.97 7.85
C LYS A 473 8.91 13.61 7.04
N GLY A 474 8.57 14.55 6.15
CA GLY A 474 9.54 15.23 5.29
C GLY A 474 9.90 14.50 3.99
N LYS A 475 9.26 13.37 3.68
CA LYS A 475 9.42 12.71 2.37
C LYS A 475 8.77 13.47 1.21
N ILE A 476 7.74 14.26 1.49
CA ILE A 476 7.06 15.07 0.48
C ILE A 476 7.84 16.38 0.31
N ILE A 477 8.23 16.66 -0.93
CA ILE A 477 8.88 17.91 -1.34
C ILE A 477 7.88 18.68 -2.20
N LEU A 478 7.62 19.93 -1.83
CA LEU A 478 6.69 20.83 -2.51
C LEU A 478 7.44 21.95 -3.25
N PRO A 479 6.80 22.64 -4.21
CA PRO A 479 7.38 23.78 -4.90
C PRO A 479 7.69 24.95 -3.95
N THR A 480 8.78 25.65 -4.23
CA THR A 480 9.24 26.83 -3.46
C THR A 480 8.97 28.15 -4.16
N ASP A 481 8.70 28.11 -5.46
CA ASP A 481 8.32 29.22 -6.30
C ASP A 481 7.40 28.75 -7.44
N ASN A 482 6.60 29.66 -7.97
CA ASN A 482 5.54 29.36 -8.94
C ASN A 482 5.50 30.44 -10.01
N VAL A 483 5.15 30.04 -11.23
CA VAL A 483 4.76 30.96 -12.30
C VAL A 483 3.27 31.24 -12.15
N VAL A 484 2.92 32.50 -11.93
CA VAL A 484 1.56 32.95 -11.63
C VAL A 484 1.03 33.91 -12.69
N ALA A 485 -0.28 33.89 -12.93
CA ALA A 485 -0.96 34.79 -13.86
C ALA A 485 -2.34 35.20 -13.34
N LYS A 486 -2.91 36.30 -13.85
CA LYS A 486 -4.26 36.76 -13.48
C LYS A 486 -5.37 35.96 -14.16
N GLU A 487 -5.09 35.40 -15.33
CA GLU A 487 -6.04 34.75 -16.23
C GLU A 487 -5.52 33.39 -16.70
N PHE A 488 -6.43 32.47 -16.99
CA PHE A 488 -6.12 31.15 -17.53
C PHE A 488 -6.13 31.22 -19.08
N SER A 489 -5.04 31.68 -19.67
CA SER A 489 -4.89 31.83 -21.13
C SER A 489 -3.42 31.67 -21.52
N ALA A 490 -3.15 31.19 -22.75
CA ALA A 490 -1.80 31.05 -23.28
C ALA A 490 -1.07 32.40 -23.42
N GLU A 491 -1.83 33.48 -23.60
CA GLU A 491 -1.35 34.84 -23.83
C GLU A 491 -1.11 35.61 -22.53
N ALA A 492 -1.61 35.12 -21.39
CA ALA A 492 -1.57 35.82 -20.11
C ALA A 492 -0.16 36.32 -19.75
N GLU A 493 -0.10 37.52 -19.18
CA GLU A 493 1.10 38.02 -18.52
C GLU A 493 1.35 37.18 -17.26
N SER A 494 2.62 36.80 -17.07
CA SER A 494 3.03 35.95 -15.95
C SER A 494 4.22 36.55 -15.22
N GLU A 495 4.30 36.24 -13.93
CA GLU A 495 5.45 36.57 -13.09
C GLU A 495 5.84 35.37 -12.22
N ILE A 496 7.07 35.38 -11.71
CA ILE A 496 7.58 34.33 -10.82
C ILE A 496 7.52 34.86 -9.39
N VAL A 497 6.86 34.11 -8.52
CA VAL A 497 6.73 34.46 -7.10
C VAL A 497 7.15 33.28 -6.23
N LEU A 498 7.69 33.56 -5.04
CA LEU A 498 7.87 32.51 -4.04
C LEU A 498 6.51 31.99 -3.57
N THR A 499 6.44 30.71 -3.21
CA THR A 499 5.19 30.06 -2.75
C THR A 499 4.52 30.82 -1.59
N GLU A 500 5.30 31.44 -0.71
CA GLU A 500 4.79 32.22 0.44
C GLU A 500 4.15 33.56 0.04
N TYR A 501 4.34 34.02 -1.20
CA TYR A 501 3.94 35.34 -1.69
C TYR A 501 3.03 35.30 -2.93
N ILE A 502 2.24 34.24 -3.10
CA ILE A 502 1.28 34.16 -4.21
C ILE A 502 0.22 35.28 -4.05
N PRO A 503 0.06 36.18 -5.05
CA PRO A 503 -0.92 37.27 -4.96
C PRO A 503 -2.37 36.78 -4.94
N PHE A 504 -3.23 37.41 -4.14
CA PHE A 504 -4.64 37.02 -3.97
C PHE A 504 -5.45 37.00 -5.28
N ASN A 505 -5.06 37.82 -6.26
CA ASN A 505 -5.76 37.99 -7.53
C ASN A 505 -5.21 37.13 -8.68
N GLN A 506 -4.18 36.32 -8.42
CA GLN A 506 -3.50 35.48 -9.40
C GLN A 506 -3.61 33.99 -9.08
N MET A 507 -3.33 33.14 -10.06
CA MET A 507 -3.30 31.69 -9.95
C MET A 507 -1.95 31.16 -10.43
N GLY A 508 -1.44 30.13 -9.77
CA GLY A 508 -0.24 29.45 -10.20
C GLY A 508 -0.52 28.42 -11.29
N LEU A 509 0.27 28.50 -12.37
CA LEU A 509 0.06 27.75 -13.61
C LEU A 509 1.27 26.87 -13.99
N ASP A 510 2.43 27.07 -13.35
CA ASP A 510 3.61 26.21 -13.48
C ASP A 510 4.53 26.35 -12.25
N ILE A 511 5.50 25.44 -12.09
CA ILE A 511 6.56 25.58 -11.09
C ILE A 511 7.61 26.60 -11.54
N GLY A 512 8.20 27.33 -10.60
CA GLY A 512 9.25 28.31 -10.88
C GLY A 512 10.65 27.68 -11.01
N PRO A 513 11.65 28.49 -11.43
CA PRO A 513 13.03 28.04 -11.63
C PRO A 513 13.70 27.49 -10.37
N LYS A 514 13.44 28.03 -9.18
CA LYS A 514 14.03 27.50 -7.93
C LYS A 514 13.49 26.12 -7.60
N THR A 515 12.23 25.87 -7.93
CA THR A 515 11.61 24.55 -7.78
C THR A 515 12.21 23.55 -8.76
N ILE A 516 12.49 23.96 -10.00
CA ILE A 516 13.18 23.11 -10.98
C ILE A 516 14.57 22.70 -10.45
N GLU A 517 15.37 23.65 -9.96
CA GLU A 517 16.67 23.38 -9.34
C GLU A 517 16.56 22.45 -8.12
N LEU A 518 15.54 22.66 -7.28
CA LEU A 518 15.25 21.80 -6.15
C LEU A 518 14.94 20.37 -6.60
N PHE A 519 14.08 20.20 -7.60
CA PHE A 519 13.69 18.88 -8.09
C PHE A 519 14.88 18.15 -8.71
N GLU A 520 15.69 18.84 -9.51
CA GLU A 520 16.93 18.30 -10.07
C GLU A 520 17.87 17.80 -8.96
N LYS A 521 18.06 18.61 -7.91
CA LYS A 521 18.87 18.22 -6.75
C LYS A 521 18.30 17.00 -6.03
N GLU A 522 16.99 16.93 -5.84
CA GLU A 522 16.34 15.82 -5.13
C GLU A 522 16.35 14.50 -5.92
N LEU A 523 16.39 14.60 -7.26
CA LEU A 523 16.49 13.48 -8.21
C LEU A 523 17.92 12.97 -8.40
N LYS A 524 18.93 13.80 -8.13
CA LYS A 524 20.34 13.43 -8.27
C LYS A 524 20.67 12.16 -7.47
N GLY A 525 21.17 11.14 -8.17
CA GLY A 525 21.54 9.85 -7.58
C GLY A 525 20.38 8.89 -7.33
N ALA A 526 19.14 9.23 -7.72
CA ALA A 526 18.03 8.28 -7.73
C ALA A 526 18.34 7.09 -8.64
N LYS A 527 17.85 5.89 -8.26
CA LYS A 527 18.00 4.65 -9.04
C LYS A 527 16.71 4.23 -9.72
N THR A 528 15.58 4.64 -9.17
CA THR A 528 14.28 4.50 -9.81
C THR A 528 13.54 5.82 -9.67
N VAL A 529 12.96 6.28 -10.78
CA VAL A 529 12.09 7.46 -10.79
C VAL A 529 10.79 7.12 -11.50
N VAL A 530 9.66 7.41 -10.85
CA VAL A 530 8.33 7.32 -11.47
C VAL A 530 7.74 8.71 -11.54
N TRP A 531 7.35 9.15 -12.74
CA TRP A 531 6.70 10.43 -12.95
C TRP A 531 5.27 10.27 -13.48
N ASN A 532 4.32 10.94 -12.83
CA ASN A 532 2.91 10.92 -13.18
C ASN A 532 2.25 12.30 -12.98
N GLY A 533 2.02 13.01 -14.08
CA GLY A 533 1.30 14.29 -14.15
C GLY A 533 2.23 15.49 -14.38
N PRO A 534 1.83 16.46 -15.22
CA PRO A 534 2.64 17.63 -15.55
C PRO A 534 2.82 18.58 -14.36
N ALA A 535 3.86 19.43 -14.42
CA ALA A 535 4.17 20.40 -13.37
C ALA A 535 3.38 21.71 -13.49
N GLY A 536 2.75 21.93 -14.66
CA GLY A 536 1.99 23.12 -15.01
C GLY A 536 0.98 22.86 -16.12
N VAL A 537 0.40 23.92 -16.67
CA VAL A 537 -0.51 23.89 -17.83
C VAL A 537 0.30 23.79 -19.11
N PHE A 538 0.87 22.61 -19.35
CA PHE A 538 1.84 22.37 -20.42
C PHE A 538 1.28 22.56 -21.84
N GLU A 539 -0.04 22.64 -21.99
CA GLU A 539 -0.71 23.00 -23.24
C GLU A 539 -0.42 24.45 -23.66
N PHE A 540 0.00 25.30 -22.71
CA PHE A 540 0.41 26.68 -22.95
C PHE A 540 1.92 26.78 -22.84
N GLU A 541 2.58 27.21 -23.91
CA GLU A 541 4.05 27.25 -24.00
C GLU A 541 4.71 28.00 -22.83
N LYS A 542 4.12 29.13 -22.40
CA LYS A 542 4.58 29.92 -21.25
C LYS A 542 4.52 29.17 -19.91
N PHE A 543 3.67 28.16 -19.78
CA PHE A 543 3.42 27.38 -18.56
C PHE A 543 3.82 25.89 -18.72
N ALA A 544 4.62 25.59 -19.76
CA ALA A 544 5.19 24.28 -20.01
C ALA A 544 6.63 24.12 -19.49
N VAL A 545 7.25 25.21 -19.03
CA VAL A 545 8.69 25.26 -18.70
C VAL A 545 9.05 24.23 -17.62
N GLY A 546 8.28 24.14 -16.55
CA GLY A 546 8.50 23.19 -15.47
C GLY A 546 8.31 21.74 -15.91
N THR A 547 7.28 21.48 -16.69
CA THR A 547 7.03 20.13 -17.26
C THR A 547 8.18 19.71 -18.18
N ASN A 548 8.63 20.62 -19.06
CA ASN A 548 9.73 20.38 -19.99
C ASN A 548 11.06 20.17 -19.24
N ALA A 549 11.28 20.91 -18.15
CA ALA A 549 12.45 20.75 -17.31
C ALA A 549 12.48 19.38 -16.62
N ILE A 550 11.34 18.91 -16.07
CA ILE A 550 11.25 17.56 -15.50
C ILE A 550 11.55 16.51 -16.58
N CYS A 551 10.95 16.61 -17.78
CA CYS A 551 11.27 15.70 -18.89
C CYS A 551 12.78 15.65 -19.18
N ARG A 552 13.42 16.82 -19.30
CA ARG A 552 14.86 16.93 -19.57
C ARG A 552 15.70 16.29 -18.45
N ILE A 553 15.40 16.62 -17.19
CA ILE A 553 16.12 16.07 -16.03
C ILE A 553 16.04 14.54 -16.04
N LEU A 554 14.87 13.96 -16.30
CA LEU A 554 14.70 12.50 -16.36
C LEU A 554 15.45 11.88 -17.54
N ALA A 555 15.41 12.51 -18.71
CA ALA A 555 16.13 12.05 -19.90
C ALA A 555 17.66 12.12 -19.77
N GLU A 556 18.17 13.01 -18.91
CA GLU A 556 19.60 13.19 -18.62
C GLU A 556 20.06 12.43 -17.36
N LEU A 557 19.16 11.72 -16.66
CA LEU A 557 19.47 11.04 -15.41
C LEU A 557 20.17 9.70 -15.66
N GLU A 558 21.49 9.71 -15.68
CA GLU A 558 22.30 8.52 -15.92
C GLU A 558 22.17 7.45 -14.82
N GLY A 559 22.06 6.19 -15.23
CA GLY A 559 22.08 5.03 -14.32
C GLY A 559 20.85 4.90 -13.42
N ALA A 560 19.74 5.53 -13.82
CA ALA A 560 18.44 5.42 -13.18
C ALA A 560 17.40 4.81 -14.14
N THR A 561 16.51 3.97 -13.60
CA THR A 561 15.30 3.55 -14.31
C THR A 561 14.26 4.66 -14.22
N THR A 562 13.98 5.35 -15.32
CA THR A 562 13.00 6.45 -15.39
C THR A 562 11.72 5.99 -16.08
N ILE A 563 10.61 6.01 -15.35
CA ILE A 563 9.31 5.52 -15.80
C ILE A 563 8.33 6.69 -15.83
N ILE A 564 7.74 6.92 -17.00
CA ILE A 564 6.67 7.91 -17.18
C ILE A 564 5.34 7.16 -17.23
N GLY A 565 4.52 7.34 -16.20
CA GLY A 565 3.17 6.80 -16.14
C GLY A 565 2.16 7.93 -16.20
N GLY A 566 1.27 7.96 -17.19
CA GLY A 566 0.22 8.98 -17.30
C GLY A 566 0.20 9.62 -18.69
N GLY A 567 -0.99 9.79 -19.25
CA GLY A 567 -1.17 10.23 -20.64
C GLY A 567 -0.51 11.57 -20.93
N ASP A 568 -0.70 12.55 -20.05
CA ASP A 568 -0.19 13.92 -20.25
C ASP A 568 1.34 13.98 -20.14
N SER A 569 1.93 13.32 -19.13
CA SER A 569 3.39 13.25 -18.99
C SER A 569 4.05 12.48 -20.15
N ALA A 570 3.41 11.42 -20.63
CA ALA A 570 3.86 10.68 -21.80
C ALA A 570 3.82 11.56 -23.06
N ALA A 571 2.73 12.29 -23.27
CA ALA A 571 2.59 13.22 -24.40
C ALA A 571 3.65 14.32 -24.37
N ALA A 572 3.92 14.90 -23.20
CA ALA A 572 4.96 15.92 -23.03
C ALA A 572 6.36 15.37 -23.37
N ALA A 573 6.71 14.16 -22.90
CA ALA A 573 8.00 13.55 -23.20
C ALA A 573 8.19 13.24 -24.69
N ILE A 574 7.13 12.75 -25.37
CA ILE A 574 7.14 12.46 -26.80
C ILE A 574 7.27 13.76 -27.62
N GLN A 575 6.51 14.80 -27.27
CA GLN A 575 6.55 16.10 -27.98
C GLN A 575 7.95 16.75 -27.93
N LEU A 576 8.69 16.53 -26.85
CA LEU A 576 10.06 17.03 -26.68
C LEU A 576 11.13 16.13 -27.29
N GLY A 577 10.77 14.98 -27.85
CA GLY A 577 11.72 14.03 -28.44
C GLY A 577 12.55 13.25 -27.41
N TYR A 578 12.02 13.04 -26.20
CA TYR A 578 12.69 12.30 -25.13
C TYR A 578 12.24 10.84 -25.00
N GLU A 579 11.41 10.33 -25.92
CA GLU A 579 10.89 8.96 -25.90
C GLU A 579 12.02 7.91 -25.80
N ASP A 580 13.09 8.08 -26.57
CA ASP A 580 14.23 7.15 -26.59
C ASP A 580 15.24 7.39 -25.47
N LYS A 581 15.09 8.47 -24.68
CA LYS A 581 16.02 8.84 -23.61
C LYS A 581 15.54 8.42 -22.22
N VAL A 582 14.27 8.07 -22.07
CA VAL A 582 13.73 7.54 -20.82
C VAL A 582 13.60 6.03 -20.91
N THR A 583 13.74 5.35 -19.77
CA THR A 583 13.70 3.87 -19.75
C THR A 583 12.36 3.28 -20.19
N HIS A 584 11.24 3.91 -19.79
CA HIS A 584 9.90 3.41 -20.14
C HIS A 584 8.85 4.52 -20.13
N ILE A 585 8.11 4.65 -21.24
CA ILE A 585 6.88 5.44 -21.30
C ILE A 585 5.70 4.48 -21.34
N SER A 586 4.86 4.53 -20.31
CA SER A 586 3.70 3.66 -20.21
C SER A 586 2.56 4.14 -21.11
N THR A 587 1.98 3.20 -21.84
CA THR A 587 0.78 3.40 -22.68
C THR A 587 -0.53 3.17 -21.94
N GLY A 588 -0.45 2.71 -20.69
CA GLY A 588 -1.59 2.22 -19.93
C GLY A 588 -2.53 3.30 -19.41
N GLY A 589 -2.10 4.55 -19.33
CA GLY A 589 -2.87 5.66 -18.76
C GLY A 589 -3.44 5.31 -17.38
N GLY A 590 -4.75 5.09 -17.29
CA GLY A 590 -5.42 4.65 -16.06
C GLY A 590 -4.95 3.28 -15.55
N ALA A 591 -4.56 2.36 -16.43
CA ALA A 591 -4.02 1.07 -16.01
C ALA A 591 -2.69 1.22 -15.26
N SER A 592 -1.80 2.08 -15.77
CA SER A 592 -0.53 2.41 -15.13
C SER A 592 -0.76 3.01 -13.75
N LEU A 593 -1.75 3.91 -13.64
CA LEU A 593 -2.12 4.53 -12.37
C LEU A 593 -2.63 3.49 -11.36
N GLU A 594 -3.61 2.67 -11.73
CA GLU A 594 -4.15 1.62 -10.85
C GLU A 594 -3.07 0.61 -10.46
N TYR A 595 -2.11 0.33 -11.34
CA TYR A 595 -1.00 -0.56 -11.02
C TYR A 595 -0.01 0.09 -10.04
N LEU A 596 0.28 1.39 -10.20
CA LEU A 596 1.05 2.19 -9.24
C LEU A 596 0.36 2.31 -7.87
N GLU A 597 -0.97 2.18 -7.80
CA GLU A 597 -1.72 2.06 -6.53
C GLU A 597 -1.48 0.71 -5.83
N GLY A 598 -0.85 -0.25 -6.50
CA GLY A 598 -0.64 -1.61 -6.03
C GLY A 598 -1.89 -2.49 -6.16
N LYS A 599 -2.83 -2.14 -7.04
CA LYS A 599 -3.96 -3.00 -7.38
C LYS A 599 -3.51 -4.13 -8.29
N GLU A 600 -4.13 -5.29 -8.12
CA GLU A 600 -3.99 -6.40 -9.05
C GLU A 600 -4.93 -6.14 -10.24
N LEU A 601 -4.36 -5.99 -11.44
CA LEU A 601 -5.15 -5.69 -12.63
C LEU A 601 -5.76 -6.97 -13.20
N PRO A 602 -7.09 -7.04 -13.42
CA PRO A 602 -7.76 -8.27 -13.88
C PRO A 602 -7.14 -8.90 -15.13
N GLY A 603 -6.79 -8.08 -16.12
CA GLY A 603 -6.20 -8.53 -17.38
C GLY A 603 -4.75 -9.02 -17.27
N ILE A 604 -4.01 -8.65 -16.22
CA ILE A 604 -2.70 -9.22 -15.89
C ILE A 604 -2.89 -10.49 -15.07
N ALA A 605 -3.81 -10.48 -14.11
CA ALA A 605 -4.11 -11.62 -13.26
C ALA A 605 -4.56 -12.84 -14.09
N SER A 606 -5.30 -12.61 -15.17
CA SER A 606 -5.77 -13.66 -16.10
C SER A 606 -4.69 -14.26 -17.00
N ILE A 607 -3.48 -13.69 -17.05
CA ILE A 607 -2.35 -14.26 -17.79
C ILE A 607 -1.76 -15.43 -16.99
N ASN A 608 -1.44 -16.55 -17.64
CA ASN A 608 -0.85 -17.70 -16.98
C ASN A 608 0.51 -17.36 -16.36
N ASN A 609 0.84 -18.01 -15.24
CA ASN A 609 2.18 -17.93 -14.65
C ASN A 609 3.12 -18.89 -15.37
N LYS A 610 4.42 -18.56 -15.44
CA LYS A 610 5.47 -19.45 -15.95
C LYS A 610 5.62 -20.70 -15.12
#